data_AF-A0A822AM72-F1
#
_entry.id   AF-A0A822AM72-F1
#
_cell.length_a   1.000
_cell.length_b   1.000
_cell.length_c   1.000
_cell.angle_alpha   90.00
_cell.angle_beta   90.00
_cell.angle_gamma   90.00
#
_symmetry.space_group_name_H-M   'P 1'
#
loop_
_entity.id
_entity.type
_entity.pdbx_description
1 polymer ?
#
loop_
_entity_poly.entity_id
_entity_poly.type
_entity_poly.pdbx_seq_one_letter_code
_entity_poly.pdbx_strand_id
1 'polypeptide(L)'
;MLVDYHIQASQRKIHVLSLDGGGVRGYMPIKVLSQIIEDEYLLGADHNDKEYYENFKKGQDKFTSQFDYFVGTSTGGLIALCLATGYHLLEIMEIYAHPDKYFTKYLLNKLPKVGLLGDIMWARYNHKKIHEQIDKIIDEIFKEWLDDDGKQLTAKNATLLDLHNLLNPAHKINNANIEHSRRYYGNLLEFDDKLHTTDDTRRHHVTREKVLLITAYNTTKSSITIFNTSYAEHWPYRISDVLKSTMAAPTYFEPFTIEIKKENDHFVKMNEPEVFIDGGVFANDPELTAIWAIQRQWKKMVNYRLLSIGTGCYNPQLSPNTWGGYYAWLVSGEPGLVIDTLMDATR
;
A
#
# COMPACT_ATOMS: atom_id res chain seq x y z
N MET A 1 1.59 8.01 39.10
CA MET A 1 0.48 7.07 38.85
C MET A 1 -0.45 7.72 37.82
N LEU A 2 -0.06 7.70 36.54
CA LEU A 2 -0.82 8.27 35.43
C LEU A 2 -1.65 7.14 34.82
N VAL A 3 -2.78 6.87 35.48
CA VAL A 3 -3.69 5.78 35.14
C VAL A 3 -4.95 6.38 34.52
N ASP A 4 -5.32 5.79 33.38
CA ASP A 4 -6.64 5.75 32.77
C ASP A 4 -7.33 7.04 32.35
N TYR A 5 -6.97 7.50 31.15
CA TYR A 5 -7.93 8.19 30.31
C TYR A 5 -7.87 7.66 28.87
N HIS A 6 -9.04 7.63 28.24
CA HIS A 6 -9.41 7.03 26.95
C HIS A 6 -9.84 5.58 27.11
N ILE A 7 -10.90 5.17 26.38
CA ILE A 7 -11.47 3.81 26.35
C ILE A 7 -10.38 2.78 26.57
N GLN A 8 -10.63 1.77 27.41
CA GLN A 8 -9.74 0.62 27.54
C GLN A 8 -9.36 0.18 26.13
N ALA A 9 -8.14 0.46 25.69
CA ALA A 9 -7.68 0.15 24.34
C ALA A 9 -7.77 -1.38 24.09
N SER A 10 -7.74 -2.15 25.19
CA SER A 10 -8.06 -3.58 25.27
C SER A 10 -9.51 -3.96 24.94
N GLN A 11 -10.49 -3.06 25.08
CA GLN A 11 -11.88 -3.30 24.67
C GLN A 11 -12.11 -3.03 23.16
N ARG A 12 -11.22 -2.27 22.50
CA ARG A 12 -11.29 -2.04 21.06
C ARG A 12 -10.59 -3.17 20.33
N LYS A 13 -11.34 -3.86 19.49
CA LYS A 13 -10.82 -4.90 18.61
C LYS A 13 -10.56 -4.30 17.24
N ILE A 14 -9.31 -3.96 16.96
CA ILE A 14 -8.86 -3.40 15.69
C ILE A 14 -8.84 -4.50 14.65
N HIS A 15 -9.41 -4.27 13.47
CA HIS A 15 -9.40 -5.26 12.39
C HIS A 15 -8.43 -4.82 11.29
N VAL A 16 -7.50 -5.70 10.95
CA VAL A 16 -6.40 -5.44 10.01
C VAL A 16 -6.50 -6.42 8.86
N LEU A 17 -6.47 -5.90 7.64
CA LEU A 17 -6.27 -6.65 6.41
C LEU A 17 -4.84 -6.40 5.91
N SER A 18 -4.01 -7.44 5.88
CA SER A 18 -2.64 -7.41 5.37
C SER A 18 -2.55 -8.17 4.05
N LEU A 19 -1.89 -7.57 3.07
CA LEU A 19 -1.76 -8.11 1.71
C LEU A 19 -0.30 -8.10 1.26
N ASP A 20 0.23 -9.29 0.98
CA ASP A 20 1.63 -9.47 0.60
C ASP A 20 1.99 -8.82 -0.74
N GLY A 21 3.29 -8.54 -0.88
CA GLY A 21 3.93 -8.33 -2.17
C GLY A 21 4.04 -9.62 -2.99
N GLY A 22 4.17 -9.48 -4.31
CA GLY A 22 4.30 -10.64 -5.19
C GLY A 22 4.16 -10.39 -6.69
N GLY A 23 4.10 -9.13 -7.13
CA GLY A 23 3.97 -8.76 -8.54
C GLY A 23 2.75 -9.41 -9.18
N VAL A 24 2.94 -10.08 -10.32
CA VAL A 24 1.85 -10.77 -11.06
C VAL A 24 1.10 -11.82 -10.22
N ARG A 25 1.72 -12.35 -9.15
CA ARG A 25 1.08 -13.30 -8.22
C ARG A 25 -0.01 -12.65 -7.35
N GLY A 26 -0.17 -11.32 -7.39
CA GLY A 26 -1.30 -10.63 -6.78
C GLY A 26 -2.67 -11.14 -7.22
N TYR A 27 -2.75 -11.87 -8.33
CA TYR A 27 -3.94 -12.61 -8.70
C TYR A 27 -4.44 -13.57 -7.61
N MET A 28 -3.52 -14.19 -6.85
CA MET A 28 -3.86 -15.15 -5.78
C MET A 28 -4.65 -14.50 -4.63
N PRO A 29 -4.15 -13.45 -3.95
CA PRO A 29 -4.92 -12.81 -2.88
C PRO A 29 -6.23 -12.22 -3.40
N ILE A 30 -6.26 -11.66 -4.63
CA ILE A 30 -7.50 -11.18 -5.25
C ILE A 30 -8.51 -12.32 -5.40
N LYS A 31 -8.09 -13.50 -5.85
CA LYS A 31 -8.97 -14.66 -5.97
C LYS A 31 -9.47 -15.20 -4.64
N VAL A 32 -8.61 -15.27 -3.64
CA VAL A 32 -9.01 -15.65 -2.27
C VAL A 32 -10.06 -14.68 -1.74
N LEU A 33 -9.83 -13.37 -1.89
CA LEU A 33 -10.79 -12.34 -1.48
C LEU A 33 -12.11 -12.43 -2.25
N SER A 34 -12.08 -12.64 -3.57
CA SER A 34 -13.27 -12.86 -4.40
C SER A 34 -14.09 -14.03 -3.88
N GLN A 35 -13.43 -15.16 -3.61
CA GLN A 35 -14.09 -16.35 -3.10
C GLN A 35 -14.71 -16.13 -1.71
N ILE A 36 -14.00 -15.46 -0.79
CA ILE A 36 -14.54 -15.11 0.53
C ILE A 36 -15.79 -14.24 0.38
N ILE A 37 -15.74 -13.23 -0.49
CA ILE A 37 -16.88 -12.33 -0.71
C ILE A 37 -18.06 -13.10 -1.30
N GLU A 38 -17.81 -13.97 -2.29
CA GLU A 38 -18.83 -14.79 -2.93
C GLU A 38 -19.50 -15.75 -1.92
N ASP A 39 -18.69 -16.47 -1.14
CA ASP A 39 -19.15 -17.45 -0.16
C ASP A 39 -19.93 -16.82 1.00
N GLU A 40 -19.53 -15.63 1.46
CA GLU A 40 -20.19 -14.96 2.59
C GLU A 40 -21.41 -14.11 2.19
N TYR A 41 -21.38 -13.48 1.01
CA TYR A 41 -22.35 -12.43 0.65
C TYR A 41 -23.16 -12.72 -0.62
N LEU A 42 -22.78 -13.70 -1.43
CA LEU A 42 -23.42 -14.01 -2.71
C LEU A 42 -23.87 -15.48 -2.82
N LEU A 43 -24.25 -16.12 -1.70
CA LEU A 43 -24.73 -17.51 -1.68
C LEU A 43 -25.83 -17.76 -2.73
N GLY A 44 -25.50 -18.57 -3.74
CA GLY A 44 -26.42 -18.96 -4.82
C GLY A 44 -26.54 -17.97 -5.97
N ALA A 45 -25.68 -16.95 -6.06
CA ALA A 45 -25.63 -16.05 -7.20
C ALA A 45 -25.08 -16.76 -8.45
N ASP A 46 -25.70 -16.49 -9.61
CA ASP A 46 -25.19 -16.92 -10.92
C ASP A 46 -24.23 -15.85 -11.46
N HIS A 47 -23.00 -16.22 -11.80
CA HIS A 47 -22.00 -15.33 -12.40
C HIS A 47 -22.44 -14.74 -13.74
N ASN A 48 -23.45 -15.33 -14.41
CA ASN A 48 -24.03 -14.82 -15.65
C ASN A 48 -25.18 -13.81 -15.42
N ASP A 49 -25.59 -13.62 -14.17
CA ASP A 49 -26.59 -12.61 -13.83
C ASP A 49 -26.01 -11.21 -14.07
N LYS A 50 -26.82 -10.35 -14.71
CA LYS A 50 -26.48 -8.94 -14.90
C LYS A 50 -26.31 -8.22 -13.56
N GLU A 51 -26.96 -8.72 -12.51
CA GLU A 51 -26.85 -8.16 -11.16
C GLU A 51 -25.63 -8.66 -10.39
N TYR A 52 -24.91 -9.69 -10.87
CA TYR A 52 -23.75 -10.25 -10.18
C TYR A 52 -22.72 -9.19 -9.83
N TYR A 53 -22.39 -8.32 -10.79
CA TYR A 53 -21.40 -7.26 -10.61
C TYR A 53 -21.78 -6.31 -9.46
N GLU A 54 -23.03 -5.84 -9.46
CA GLU A 54 -23.55 -4.92 -8.44
C GLU A 54 -23.68 -5.60 -7.06
N ASN A 55 -24.14 -6.84 -7.03
CA ASN A 55 -24.26 -7.62 -5.80
C ASN A 55 -22.88 -7.96 -5.22
N PHE A 56 -21.91 -8.25 -6.08
CA PHE A 56 -20.52 -8.48 -5.68
C PHE A 56 -19.96 -7.21 -5.03
N LYS A 57 -20.19 -6.04 -5.64
CA LYS A 57 -19.76 -4.76 -5.07
C LYS A 57 -20.34 -4.52 -3.68
N LYS A 58 -21.64 -4.77 -3.49
CA LYS A 58 -22.29 -4.64 -2.17
C LYS A 58 -21.70 -5.61 -1.15
N GLY A 59 -21.44 -6.86 -1.55
CA GLY A 59 -20.76 -7.85 -0.71
C GLY A 59 -19.35 -7.42 -0.32
N GLN A 60 -18.58 -6.92 -1.28
CA GLN A 60 -17.26 -6.35 -1.06
C GLN A 60 -17.30 -5.18 -0.06
N ASP A 61 -18.21 -4.23 -0.23
CA ASP A 61 -18.30 -3.07 0.67
C ASP A 61 -18.68 -3.48 2.10
N LYS A 62 -19.55 -4.50 2.23
CA LYS A 62 -19.88 -5.08 3.53
C LYS A 62 -18.67 -5.78 4.15
N PHE A 63 -17.91 -6.54 3.36
CA PHE A 63 -16.67 -7.18 3.81
C PHE A 63 -15.62 -6.14 4.27
N THR A 64 -15.32 -5.14 3.43
CA THR A 64 -14.28 -4.14 3.71
C THR A 64 -14.66 -3.19 4.85
N SER A 65 -15.95 -2.94 5.09
CA SER A 65 -16.43 -2.12 6.21
C SER A 65 -16.05 -2.67 7.61
N GLN A 66 -15.66 -3.94 7.67
CA GLN A 66 -15.24 -4.57 8.93
C GLN A 66 -13.81 -4.21 9.33
N PHE A 67 -12.99 -3.72 8.39
CA PHE A 67 -11.56 -3.46 8.60
C PHE A 67 -11.27 -1.98 8.88
N ASP A 68 -10.33 -1.78 9.79
CA ASP A 68 -9.79 -0.47 10.18
C ASP A 68 -8.51 -0.16 9.41
N TYR A 69 -7.64 -1.15 9.29
CA TYR A 69 -6.34 -1.01 8.63
C TYR A 69 -6.30 -1.86 7.37
N PHE A 70 -5.91 -1.23 6.28
CA PHE A 70 -5.56 -1.86 5.02
C PHE A 70 -4.06 -1.70 4.86
N VAL A 71 -3.35 -2.81 4.76
CA VAL A 71 -1.89 -2.81 4.74
C VAL A 71 -1.43 -3.59 3.54
N GLY A 72 -0.48 -3.04 2.79
CA GLY A 72 0.04 -3.76 1.65
C GLY A 72 1.43 -3.33 1.19
N THR A 73 2.10 -4.30 0.58
CA THR A 73 3.42 -4.13 -0.01
C THR A 73 3.36 -4.41 -1.51
N SER A 74 4.02 -3.58 -2.32
CA SER A 74 4.05 -3.78 -3.78
C SER A 74 2.63 -3.84 -4.35
N THR A 75 2.35 -4.85 -5.17
CA THR A 75 0.99 -5.23 -5.61
C THR A 75 -0.04 -5.26 -4.48
N GLY A 76 0.31 -5.79 -3.30
CA GLY A 76 -0.56 -5.77 -2.13
C GLY A 76 -0.94 -4.35 -1.69
N GLY A 77 -0.05 -3.37 -1.86
CA GLY A 77 -0.33 -1.95 -1.59
C GLY A 77 -1.37 -1.36 -2.54
N LEU A 78 -1.33 -1.71 -3.83
CA LEU A 78 -2.36 -1.33 -4.80
C LEU A 78 -3.71 -1.97 -4.47
N ILE A 79 -3.72 -3.27 -4.14
CA ILE A 79 -4.96 -3.98 -3.77
C ILE A 79 -5.53 -3.40 -2.47
N ALA A 80 -4.68 -3.10 -1.48
CA ALA A 80 -5.06 -2.50 -0.21
C ALA A 80 -5.71 -1.12 -0.42
N LEU A 81 -5.11 -0.26 -1.26
CA LEU A 81 -5.72 1.02 -1.63
C LEU A 81 -7.12 0.82 -2.20
N CYS A 82 -7.24 -0.04 -3.20
CA CYS A 82 -8.51 -0.27 -3.89
C CYS A 82 -9.60 -0.78 -2.94
N LEU A 83 -9.28 -1.72 -2.05
CA LEU A 83 -10.25 -2.22 -1.08
C LEU A 83 -10.61 -1.16 -0.04
N ALA A 84 -9.64 -0.36 0.42
CA ALA A 84 -9.88 0.69 1.39
C ALA A 84 -10.83 1.77 0.85
N THR A 85 -10.66 2.15 -0.42
CA THR A 85 -11.46 3.16 -1.12
C THR A 85 -12.74 2.62 -1.75
N GLY A 86 -12.95 1.30 -1.71
CA GLY A 86 -14.12 0.65 -2.30
C GLY A 86 -14.08 0.57 -3.83
N TYR A 87 -12.90 0.58 -4.45
CA TYR A 87 -12.72 0.28 -5.87
C TYR A 87 -13.06 -1.19 -6.16
N HIS A 88 -13.64 -1.49 -7.32
CA HIS A 88 -14.24 -2.81 -7.58
C HIS A 88 -13.16 -3.91 -7.74
N LEU A 89 -13.16 -4.93 -6.88
CA LEU A 89 -12.11 -5.96 -6.86
C LEU A 89 -12.01 -6.74 -8.18
N LEU A 90 -13.14 -6.98 -8.86
CA LEU A 90 -13.14 -7.62 -10.19
C LEU A 90 -12.39 -6.81 -11.26
N GLU A 91 -12.39 -5.48 -11.19
CA GLU A 91 -11.61 -4.63 -12.12
C GLU A 91 -10.10 -4.78 -11.88
N ILE A 92 -9.71 -4.94 -10.61
CA ILE A 92 -8.32 -5.24 -10.25
C ILE A 92 -7.95 -6.66 -10.73
N MET A 93 -8.85 -7.62 -10.55
CA MET A 93 -8.65 -9.00 -10.98
C MET A 93 -8.35 -9.10 -12.48
N GLU A 94 -9.01 -8.29 -13.30
CA GLU A 94 -8.79 -8.22 -14.75
C GLU A 94 -7.35 -7.76 -15.09
N ILE A 95 -6.79 -6.82 -14.33
CA ILE A 95 -5.40 -6.36 -14.51
C ILE A 95 -4.43 -7.53 -14.30
N TYR A 96 -4.61 -8.28 -13.21
CA TYR A 96 -3.73 -9.39 -12.85
C TYR A 96 -4.00 -10.68 -13.64
N ALA A 97 -5.19 -10.82 -14.25
CA ALA A 97 -5.50 -11.89 -15.20
C ALA A 97 -4.73 -11.74 -16.53
N HIS A 98 -4.30 -10.51 -16.86
CA HIS A 98 -3.60 -10.18 -18.09
C HIS A 98 -2.18 -9.63 -17.83
N PRO A 99 -1.28 -10.40 -17.20
CA PRO A 99 0.05 -9.91 -16.83
C PRO A 99 0.87 -9.46 -18.04
N ASP A 100 0.76 -10.13 -19.18
CA ASP A 100 1.49 -9.74 -20.41
C ASP A 100 1.14 -8.32 -20.90
N LYS A 101 -0.10 -7.89 -20.63
CA LYS A 101 -0.59 -6.56 -21.03
C LYS A 101 0.00 -5.48 -20.14
N TYR A 102 0.02 -5.68 -18.82
CA TYR A 102 0.35 -4.62 -17.85
C TYR A 102 1.80 -4.70 -17.32
N PHE A 103 2.37 -5.90 -17.27
CA PHE A 103 3.76 -6.20 -16.91
C PHE A 103 4.53 -6.64 -18.16
N THR A 104 4.62 -5.75 -19.15
CA THR A 104 5.29 -6.06 -20.42
C THR A 104 6.82 -6.08 -20.24
N LYS A 105 7.48 -7.19 -20.59
CA LYS A 105 8.94 -7.31 -20.59
C LYS A 105 9.60 -6.36 -21.60
N TYR A 106 10.79 -5.82 -21.29
CA TYR A 106 11.53 -5.01 -22.27
C TYR A 106 11.90 -5.82 -23.52
N LEU A 107 11.74 -5.20 -24.70
CA LEU A 107 11.90 -5.86 -26.00
C LEU A 107 13.31 -6.42 -26.25
N LEU A 108 14.33 -5.80 -25.64
CA LEU A 108 15.74 -6.23 -25.73
C LEU A 108 15.99 -7.63 -25.13
N ASN A 109 15.11 -8.10 -24.23
CA ASN A 109 15.18 -9.45 -23.65
C ASN A 109 14.69 -10.56 -24.59
N LYS A 110 14.21 -10.22 -25.80
CA LYS A 110 13.88 -11.19 -26.86
C LYS A 110 15.09 -11.63 -27.71
N LEU A 111 16.27 -11.04 -27.53
CA LEU A 111 17.48 -11.44 -28.27
C LEU A 111 18.25 -12.53 -27.51
N PRO A 112 18.37 -13.76 -28.05
CA PRO A 112 18.84 -14.95 -27.30
C PRO A 112 20.30 -14.90 -26.83
N LYS A 113 21.14 -13.99 -27.38
CA LYS A 113 22.54 -13.80 -26.95
C LYS A 113 22.74 -12.63 -26.00
N VAL A 114 21.76 -11.74 -25.86
CA VAL A 114 21.83 -10.55 -24.99
C VAL A 114 20.96 -10.72 -23.74
N GLY A 115 19.91 -11.56 -23.79
CA GLY A 115 19.02 -11.80 -22.64
C GLY A 115 19.72 -12.28 -21.36
N LEU A 116 20.81 -13.05 -21.47
CA LEU A 116 21.54 -13.55 -20.30
C LEU A 116 22.35 -12.48 -19.54
N LEU A 117 22.86 -11.45 -20.24
CA LEU A 117 23.58 -10.31 -19.65
C LEU A 117 22.68 -9.09 -19.42
N GLY A 118 21.64 -8.94 -20.23
CA GLY A 118 20.66 -7.85 -20.16
C GLY A 118 19.76 -7.93 -18.93
N ASP A 119 19.29 -9.13 -18.59
CA ASP A 119 18.48 -9.37 -17.37
C ASP A 119 19.27 -9.15 -16.05
N ILE A 120 20.60 -9.11 -16.13
CA ILE A 120 21.50 -8.84 -15.00
C ILE A 120 21.77 -7.34 -14.85
N MET A 121 21.71 -6.57 -15.94
CA MET A 121 22.11 -5.16 -15.98
C MET A 121 20.94 -4.18 -16.00
N TRP A 122 19.72 -4.62 -16.35
CA TRP A 122 18.57 -3.75 -16.59
C TRP A 122 17.27 -4.28 -15.96
N ALA A 123 16.32 -3.38 -15.69
CA ALA A 123 14.99 -3.75 -15.23
C ALA A 123 14.29 -4.68 -16.23
N ARG A 124 13.63 -5.73 -15.73
CA ARG A 124 12.96 -6.75 -16.57
C ARG A 124 11.68 -6.27 -17.24
N TYR A 125 10.96 -5.37 -16.59
CA TYR A 125 9.61 -4.95 -16.97
C TYR A 125 9.51 -3.45 -17.22
N ASN A 126 8.81 -3.08 -18.29
CA ASN A 126 8.49 -1.70 -18.58
C ASN A 126 7.35 -1.23 -17.67
N HIS A 127 7.64 -0.26 -16.82
CA HIS A 127 6.72 0.26 -15.80
C HIS A 127 5.58 1.13 -16.36
N LYS A 128 5.65 1.57 -17.64
CA LYS A 128 4.74 2.57 -18.20
C LYS A 128 3.27 2.19 -18.10
N LYS A 129 2.90 0.98 -18.51
CA LYS A 129 1.48 0.57 -18.58
C LYS A 129 0.86 0.36 -17.21
N ILE A 130 1.60 -0.21 -16.27
CA ILE A 130 1.12 -0.35 -14.90
C ILE A 130 1.04 1.02 -14.21
N HIS A 131 1.98 1.94 -14.47
CA HIS A 131 1.89 3.33 -13.98
C HIS A 131 0.67 4.07 -14.54
N GLU A 132 0.40 3.93 -15.84
CA GLU A 132 -0.81 4.49 -16.45
C GLU A 132 -2.09 3.90 -15.85
N GLN A 133 -2.09 2.62 -15.51
CA GLN A 133 -3.24 1.98 -14.87
C GLN A 133 -3.42 2.43 -13.41
N ILE A 134 -2.33 2.58 -12.66
CA ILE A 134 -2.35 3.17 -11.31
C ILE A 134 -2.96 4.57 -11.36
N ASP A 135 -2.52 5.40 -12.31
CA ASP A 135 -3.03 6.76 -12.46
C ASP A 135 -4.54 6.77 -12.76
N LYS A 136 -5.02 5.88 -13.65
CA LYS A 136 -6.45 5.72 -13.94
C LYS A 136 -7.27 5.29 -12.72
N ILE A 137 -6.77 4.30 -11.96
CA ILE A 137 -7.46 3.84 -10.74
C ILE A 137 -7.60 5.00 -9.75
N ILE A 138 -6.54 5.79 -9.55
CA ILE A 138 -6.60 6.96 -8.67
C ILE A 138 -7.59 8.00 -9.20
N ASP A 139 -7.56 8.30 -10.50
CA ASP A 139 -8.51 9.23 -11.12
C ASP A 139 -9.97 8.77 -10.97
N GLU A 140 -10.23 7.47 -11.05
CA GLU A 140 -11.55 6.87 -10.83
C GLU A 140 -11.98 6.93 -9.36
N ILE A 141 -11.07 6.61 -8.42
CA ILE A 141 -11.30 6.73 -6.98
C ILE A 141 -11.69 8.16 -6.59
N PHE A 142 -10.99 9.16 -7.13
CA PHE A 142 -11.22 10.57 -6.83
C PHE A 142 -12.19 11.27 -7.78
N LYS A 143 -12.89 10.53 -8.67
CA LYS A 143 -13.73 11.11 -9.73
C LYS A 143 -14.75 12.11 -9.21
N GLU A 144 -15.33 11.84 -8.04
CA GLU A 144 -16.35 12.67 -7.38
C GLU A 144 -15.80 13.53 -6.23
N TRP A 145 -14.47 13.56 -6.05
CA TRP A 145 -13.81 14.28 -4.97
C TRP A 145 -13.08 15.52 -5.47
N LEU A 146 -13.30 16.63 -4.76
CA LEU A 146 -12.65 17.91 -5.00
C LEU A 146 -11.74 18.26 -3.82
N ASP A 147 -10.65 18.96 -4.10
CA ASP A 147 -9.82 19.59 -3.07
C ASP A 147 -10.55 20.78 -2.42
N ASP A 148 -9.90 21.40 -1.44
CA ASP A 148 -10.47 22.52 -0.68
C ASP A 148 -10.73 23.77 -1.54
N ASP A 149 -10.04 23.90 -2.69
CA ASP A 149 -10.22 24.96 -3.67
C ASP A 149 -11.27 24.60 -4.75
N GLY A 150 -11.92 23.43 -4.64
CA GLY A 150 -12.95 22.97 -5.58
C GLY A 150 -12.38 22.39 -6.88
N LYS A 151 -11.08 22.08 -6.94
CA LYS A 151 -10.44 21.46 -8.09
C LYS A 151 -10.47 19.95 -7.98
N GLN A 152 -10.63 19.27 -9.12
CA GLN A 152 -10.68 17.82 -9.17
C GLN A 152 -9.37 17.18 -8.72
N LEU A 153 -9.49 16.20 -7.82
CA LEU A 153 -8.38 15.36 -7.39
C LEU A 153 -8.13 14.26 -8.43
N THR A 154 -6.86 14.05 -8.75
CA THR A 154 -6.36 13.13 -9.78
C THR A 154 -5.04 12.54 -9.32
N ALA A 155 -4.52 11.54 -10.03
CA ALA A 155 -3.19 10.98 -9.80
C ALA A 155 -2.05 12.03 -9.84
N LYS A 156 -2.29 13.19 -10.46
CA LYS A 156 -1.29 14.25 -10.61
C LYS A 156 -1.20 15.19 -9.41
N ASN A 157 -2.22 15.26 -8.56
CA ASN A 157 -2.28 16.20 -7.43
C ASN A 157 -2.74 15.59 -6.11
N ALA A 158 -3.43 14.44 -6.12
CA ALA A 158 -3.93 13.81 -4.90
C ALA A 158 -2.79 13.35 -3.98
N THR A 159 -2.87 13.76 -2.72
CA THR A 159 -1.91 13.45 -1.66
C THR A 159 -2.42 12.37 -0.71
N LEU A 160 -1.57 11.94 0.22
CA LEU A 160 -2.00 11.05 1.29
C LEU A 160 -3.04 11.70 2.22
N LEU A 161 -3.04 13.03 2.35
CA LEU A 161 -4.04 13.75 3.16
C LEU A 161 -5.40 13.74 2.46
N ASP A 162 -5.42 13.92 1.15
CA ASP A 162 -6.64 13.80 0.36
C ASP A 162 -7.22 12.38 0.45
N LEU A 163 -6.35 11.37 0.40
CA LEU A 163 -6.75 9.98 0.62
C LEU A 163 -7.26 9.74 2.04
N HIS A 164 -6.59 10.26 3.06
CA HIS A 164 -7.05 10.18 4.45
C HIS A 164 -8.48 10.71 4.58
N ASN A 165 -8.74 11.89 4.01
CA ASN A 165 -10.04 12.53 4.00
C ASN A 165 -11.10 11.70 3.26
N LEU A 166 -10.72 11.11 2.12
CA LEU A 166 -11.60 10.20 1.38
C LEU A 166 -12.00 8.98 2.19
N LEU A 167 -11.04 8.38 2.92
CA LEU A 167 -11.29 7.23 3.78
C LEU A 167 -12.12 7.58 5.03
N ASN A 168 -12.09 8.86 5.47
CA ASN A 168 -12.68 9.33 6.71
C ASN A 168 -13.52 10.61 6.53
N PRO A 169 -14.61 10.58 5.74
CA PRO A 169 -15.33 11.79 5.31
C PRO A 169 -16.04 12.55 6.44
N ALA A 170 -16.49 11.85 7.50
CA ALA A 170 -17.07 12.48 8.69
C ALA A 170 -16.07 13.35 9.48
N HIS A 171 -14.80 13.23 9.13
CA HIS A 171 -13.64 13.67 9.88
C HIS A 171 -12.63 14.39 8.98
N LYS A 172 -13.11 15.02 7.90
CA LYS A 172 -12.27 15.72 6.93
C LYS A 172 -11.36 16.76 7.61
N ILE A 173 -10.07 16.67 7.33
CA ILE A 173 -9.02 17.54 7.82
C ILE A 173 -8.65 18.55 6.73
N ASN A 174 -8.53 19.82 7.12
CA ASN A 174 -8.04 20.91 6.29
C ASN A 174 -7.18 21.88 7.12
N ASN A 175 -6.57 22.86 6.45
CA ASN A 175 -5.71 23.86 7.12
C ASN A 175 -6.41 24.62 8.26
N ALA A 176 -7.75 24.78 8.20
CA ALA A 176 -8.50 25.50 9.22
C ALA A 176 -8.79 24.69 10.49
N ASN A 177 -8.89 23.36 10.37
CA ASN A 177 -9.25 22.48 11.48
C ASN A 177 -8.11 21.51 11.88
N ILE A 178 -6.92 21.64 11.28
CA ILE A 178 -5.79 20.73 11.52
C ILE A 178 -5.40 20.67 13.00
N GLU A 179 -5.33 21.81 13.69
CA GLU A 179 -4.99 21.88 15.13
C GLU A 179 -6.05 21.21 16.01
N HIS A 180 -7.32 21.33 15.64
CA HIS A 180 -8.40 20.60 16.33
C HIS A 180 -8.27 19.11 16.05
N SER A 181 -8.11 18.72 14.79
CA SER A 181 -7.95 17.33 14.36
C SER A 181 -6.79 16.64 15.08
N ARG A 182 -5.63 17.31 15.22
CA ARG A 182 -4.47 16.81 16.00
C ARG A 182 -4.82 16.37 17.43
N ARG A 183 -5.85 16.97 18.04
CA ARG A 183 -6.30 16.67 19.41
C ARG A 183 -7.23 15.46 19.51
N TYR A 184 -7.98 15.14 18.45
CA TYR A 184 -8.99 14.07 18.45
C TYR A 184 -8.54 12.82 17.68
N TYR A 185 -7.72 13.00 16.64
CA TYR A 185 -7.04 11.93 15.92
C TYR A 185 -5.61 11.88 16.46
N GLY A 186 -5.35 10.99 17.42
CA GLY A 186 -4.14 10.98 18.26
C GLY A 186 -2.80 10.77 17.54
N ASN A 187 -2.76 10.91 16.21
CA ASN A 187 -1.76 10.34 15.32
C ASN A 187 -1.32 11.28 14.21
N LEU A 188 -1.87 12.49 14.10
CA LEU A 188 -1.32 13.52 13.21
C LEU A 188 0.01 14.11 13.78
N LEU A 189 0.45 13.67 14.97
CA LEU A 189 1.65 14.14 15.65
C LEU A 189 2.43 12.98 16.30
N GLU A 190 3.57 12.63 15.71
CA GLU A 190 4.72 12.32 16.56
C GLU A 190 5.27 13.65 17.09
N PHE A 191 5.21 13.84 18.42
CA PHE A 191 5.92 14.88 19.21
C PHE A 191 5.52 16.35 18.98
N ASP A 192 4.45 16.81 19.64
CA ASP A 192 4.43 18.19 20.15
C ASP A 192 4.33 18.19 21.68
N ASP A 193 5.48 18.24 22.35
CA ASP A 193 5.58 18.37 23.81
C ASP A 193 4.99 19.70 24.33
N LYS A 194 4.67 20.66 23.43
CA LYS A 194 4.09 21.96 23.81
C LYS A 194 2.57 21.91 24.03
N LEU A 195 1.90 20.83 23.62
CA LEU A 195 0.46 20.65 23.86
C LEU A 195 0.11 20.29 25.32
N HIS A 196 1.10 20.20 26.21
CA HIS A 196 0.90 20.14 27.67
C HIS A 196 0.40 21.48 28.23
N THR A 197 -0.81 21.88 27.84
CA THR A 197 -1.58 22.86 28.59
C THR A 197 -2.14 22.16 29.83
N THR A 198 -1.79 22.67 31.00
CA THR A 198 -2.05 22.09 32.33
C THR A 198 -3.53 22.07 32.75
N ASP A 199 -4.47 22.35 31.82
CA ASP A 199 -5.83 22.76 32.20
C ASP A 199 -6.97 22.02 31.48
N ASP A 200 -6.69 21.03 30.62
CA ASP A 200 -7.78 20.31 29.94
C ASP A 200 -8.14 18.99 30.62
N THR A 201 -9.14 19.06 31.50
CA THR A 201 -9.78 17.93 32.17
C THR A 201 -10.80 17.18 31.28
N ARG A 202 -10.93 17.53 29.99
CA ARG A 202 -11.92 16.92 29.10
C ARG A 202 -11.41 15.62 28.47
N ARG A 203 -12.21 14.56 28.62
CA ARG A 203 -12.01 13.26 27.95
C ARG A 203 -12.22 13.42 26.44
N HIS A 204 -11.19 13.17 25.64
CA HIS A 204 -11.30 13.10 24.18
C HIS A 204 -11.48 11.64 23.77
N HIS A 205 -12.46 11.36 22.91
CA HIS A 205 -12.67 10.03 22.34
C HIS A 205 -11.90 9.97 21.02
N VAL A 206 -10.85 9.14 20.93
CA VAL A 206 -10.16 8.90 19.66
C VAL A 206 -11.13 8.17 18.74
N THR A 207 -11.43 8.79 17.61
CA THR A 207 -12.36 8.29 16.59
C THR A 207 -11.77 7.08 15.85
N ARG A 208 -12.66 6.23 15.31
CA ARG A 208 -12.26 5.06 14.53
C ARG A 208 -11.92 5.54 13.13
N GLU A 209 -10.67 5.38 12.72
CA GLU A 209 -10.18 5.76 11.39
C GLU A 209 -10.07 4.51 10.51
N LYS A 210 -10.39 4.68 9.22
CA LYS A 210 -9.92 3.78 8.18
C LYS A 210 -8.55 4.25 7.71
N VAL A 211 -7.55 3.38 7.83
CA VAL A 211 -6.13 3.68 7.65
C VAL A 211 -5.56 2.80 6.55
N LEU A 212 -4.77 3.41 5.64
CA LEU A 212 -3.99 2.71 4.64
C LEU A 212 -2.50 2.81 4.98
N LEU A 213 -1.82 1.66 4.98
CA LEU A 213 -0.38 1.53 5.15
C LEU A 213 0.25 0.94 3.89
N ILE A 214 1.23 1.63 3.31
CA ILE A 214 2.00 1.16 2.15
C ILE A 214 3.49 1.19 2.48
N THR A 215 4.18 0.08 2.26
CA THR A 215 5.61 -0.03 2.54
C THR A 215 6.47 0.31 1.34
N ALA A 216 7.57 1.03 1.53
CA ALA A 216 8.62 1.22 0.53
C ALA A 216 9.98 1.35 1.22
N TYR A 217 11.07 1.23 0.46
CA TYR A 217 12.41 1.51 0.96
C TYR A 217 13.00 2.73 0.26
N ASN A 218 13.38 3.74 1.03
CA ASN A 218 13.99 4.96 0.51
C ASN A 218 15.50 4.74 0.39
N THR A 219 16.01 4.61 -0.83
CA THR A 219 17.43 4.36 -1.07
C THR A 219 18.28 5.62 -0.90
N THR A 220 17.71 6.81 -1.13
CA THR A 220 18.42 8.09 -0.91
C THR A 220 18.75 8.28 0.57
N LYS A 221 17.78 7.98 1.46
CA LYS A 221 17.93 8.13 2.92
C LYS A 221 18.37 6.84 3.61
N SER A 222 18.46 5.72 2.89
CA SER A 222 18.71 4.39 3.44
C SER A 222 17.76 4.04 4.59
N SER A 223 16.46 4.28 4.39
CA SER A 223 15.46 4.14 5.45
C SER A 223 14.23 3.34 5.00
N ILE A 224 13.77 2.48 5.90
CA ILE A 224 12.43 1.88 5.81
C ILE A 224 11.39 2.99 5.85
N THR A 225 10.45 2.95 4.91
CA THR A 225 9.39 3.95 4.80
C THR A 225 8.03 3.26 4.83
N ILE A 226 7.17 3.69 5.76
CA ILE A 226 5.80 3.18 5.90
C ILE A 226 4.89 4.37 5.70
N PHE A 227 4.39 4.53 4.49
CA PHE A 227 3.42 5.55 4.15
C PHE A 227 2.12 5.24 4.88
N ASN A 228 1.69 6.13 5.76
CA ASN A 228 0.55 5.93 6.64
C ASN A 228 -0.40 7.11 6.54
N THR A 229 -1.66 6.85 6.17
CA THR A 229 -2.67 7.92 6.04
C THR A 229 -3.03 8.59 7.36
N SER A 230 -2.86 7.95 8.52
CA SER A 230 -3.02 8.64 9.81
C SER A 230 -1.92 9.66 10.09
N TYR A 231 -0.77 9.53 9.41
CA TYR A 231 0.38 10.46 9.46
C TYR A 231 0.52 11.24 8.15
N ALA A 232 -0.58 11.43 7.41
CA ALA A 232 -0.58 11.99 6.07
C ALA A 232 0.12 13.35 5.94
N GLU A 233 0.08 14.19 6.98
CA GLU A 233 0.74 15.50 7.00
C GLU A 233 2.27 15.41 6.82
N HIS A 234 2.90 14.33 7.29
CA HIS A 234 4.34 14.12 7.16
C HIS A 234 4.77 13.65 5.77
N TRP A 235 3.82 13.32 4.90
CA TRP A 235 4.06 12.79 3.57
C TRP A 235 3.74 13.82 2.50
N PRO A 236 4.74 14.55 1.97
CA PRO A 236 4.51 15.60 0.98
C PRO A 236 4.38 15.01 -0.45
N TYR A 237 4.01 13.74 -0.59
CA TYR A 237 4.03 13.01 -1.86
C TYR A 237 2.63 12.79 -2.41
N ARG A 238 2.53 12.59 -3.72
CA ARG A 238 1.30 12.14 -4.37
C ARG A 238 1.06 10.68 -4.05
N ILE A 239 -0.21 10.28 -3.94
CA ILE A 239 -0.55 8.86 -3.76
C ILE A 239 -0.08 8.00 -4.94
N SER A 240 -0.06 8.56 -6.16
CA SER A 240 0.48 7.89 -7.35
C SER A 240 1.98 7.60 -7.21
N ASP A 241 2.76 8.55 -6.69
CA ASP A 241 4.20 8.37 -6.45
C ASP A 241 4.45 7.29 -5.38
N VAL A 242 3.63 7.26 -4.33
CA VAL A 242 3.71 6.24 -3.26
C VAL A 242 3.45 4.83 -3.81
N LEU A 243 2.42 4.66 -4.64
CA LEU A 243 2.11 3.36 -5.26
C LEU A 243 3.20 2.92 -6.26
N LYS A 244 3.70 3.85 -7.07
CA LYS A 244 4.79 3.55 -8.02
C LYS A 244 6.08 3.18 -7.28
N SER A 245 6.34 3.83 -6.15
CA SER A 245 7.48 3.53 -5.26
C SER A 245 7.38 2.13 -4.65
N THR A 246 6.24 1.77 -4.07
CA THR A 246 6.08 0.43 -3.46
C THR A 246 6.17 -0.69 -4.49
N MET A 247 5.85 -0.44 -5.76
CA MET A 247 5.89 -1.45 -6.83
C MET A 247 7.22 -1.50 -7.60
N ALA A 248 8.21 -0.66 -7.23
CA ALA A 248 9.52 -0.59 -7.90
C ALA A 248 10.47 -1.71 -7.44
N ALA A 249 10.12 -2.96 -7.73
CA ALA A 249 10.86 -4.14 -7.29
C ALA A 249 12.26 -4.20 -7.92
N PRO A 250 13.36 -4.29 -7.14
CA PRO A 250 14.71 -4.38 -7.69
C PRO A 250 14.84 -5.52 -8.69
N THR A 251 15.62 -5.31 -9.76
CA THR A 251 15.77 -6.21 -10.94
C THR A 251 14.51 -6.35 -11.80
N TYR A 252 13.31 -6.14 -11.26
CA TYR A 252 12.05 -6.22 -11.97
C TYR A 252 11.67 -4.89 -12.62
N PHE A 253 11.78 -3.81 -11.86
CA PHE A 253 11.48 -2.43 -12.26
C PHE A 253 12.66 -1.51 -11.92
N GLU A 254 12.75 -0.39 -12.63
CA GLU A 254 13.67 0.69 -12.26
C GLU A 254 13.22 1.32 -10.93
N PRO A 255 14.14 1.74 -10.06
CA PRO A 255 13.79 2.53 -8.87
C PRO A 255 12.94 3.74 -9.24
N PHE A 256 11.96 4.07 -8.41
CA PHE A 256 11.09 5.21 -8.65
C PHE A 256 11.67 6.48 -8.01
N THR A 257 11.85 7.51 -8.81
CA THR A 257 12.36 8.80 -8.33
C THR A 257 11.22 9.79 -8.16
N ILE A 258 11.05 10.28 -6.93
CA ILE A 258 10.15 11.38 -6.60
C ILE A 258 10.93 12.69 -6.73
N GLU A 259 10.57 13.49 -7.73
CA GLU A 259 11.22 14.77 -8.02
C GLU A 259 10.44 15.99 -7.52
N ILE A 260 9.17 15.81 -7.12
CA ILE A 260 8.31 16.89 -6.66
C ILE A 260 7.70 16.56 -5.32
N LYS A 261 7.50 17.58 -4.49
CA LYS A 261 6.85 17.48 -3.18
C LYS A 261 5.83 18.60 -3.02
N LYS A 262 4.81 18.38 -2.21
CA LYS A 262 3.87 19.43 -1.79
C LYS A 262 4.52 20.28 -0.71
N GLU A 263 4.57 21.59 -0.93
CA GLU A 263 5.06 22.60 -0.01
C GLU A 263 4.17 23.85 -0.11
N ASN A 264 3.64 24.33 1.02
CA ASN A 264 2.71 25.47 1.08
C ASN A 264 1.57 25.34 0.04
N ASP A 265 0.92 24.17 0.02
CA ASP A 265 -0.16 23.80 -0.90
C ASP A 265 0.16 23.70 -2.39
N HIS A 266 1.43 23.85 -2.78
CA HIS A 266 1.86 23.74 -4.17
C HIS A 266 2.89 22.63 -4.37
N PHE A 267 2.84 21.94 -5.51
CA PHE A 267 3.90 21.01 -5.87
C PHE A 267 5.12 21.77 -6.40
N VAL A 268 6.25 21.60 -5.72
CA VAL A 268 7.53 22.21 -6.08
C VAL A 268 8.55 21.15 -6.41
N LYS A 269 9.48 21.48 -7.31
CA LYS A 269 10.60 20.59 -7.63
C LYS A 269 11.55 20.51 -6.43
N MET A 270 11.96 19.29 -6.10
CA MET A 270 12.91 19.03 -5.02
C MET A 270 14.33 19.34 -5.50
N ASN A 271 15.14 19.94 -4.62
CA ASN A 271 16.57 20.13 -4.86
C ASN A 271 17.30 18.77 -4.92
N GLU A 272 16.90 17.86 -4.03
CA GLU A 272 17.42 16.50 -3.94
C GLU A 272 16.24 15.53 -4.11
N PRO A 273 16.05 14.96 -5.32
CA PRO A 273 15.04 13.94 -5.56
C PRO A 273 15.25 12.72 -4.66
N GLU A 274 14.15 12.12 -4.23
CA GLU A 274 14.19 10.91 -3.40
C GLU A 274 13.93 9.67 -4.26
N VAL A 275 14.78 8.66 -4.10
CA VAL A 275 14.68 7.41 -4.84
C VAL A 275 14.14 6.33 -3.92
N PHE A 276 13.13 5.62 -4.40
CA PHE A 276 12.46 4.55 -3.69
C PHE A 276 12.49 3.24 -4.49
N ILE A 277 12.50 2.15 -3.75
CA ILE A 277 12.30 0.79 -4.25
C ILE A 277 11.20 0.10 -3.46
N ASP A 278 10.76 -1.04 -3.97
CA ASP A 278 9.70 -1.87 -3.39
C ASP A 278 9.95 -2.21 -1.92
N GLY A 279 8.88 -2.16 -1.11
CA GLY A 279 8.93 -2.49 0.32
C GLY A 279 9.16 -3.98 0.60
N GLY A 280 8.98 -4.85 -0.39
CA GLY A 280 9.23 -6.29 -0.29
C GLY A 280 10.68 -6.62 0.03
N VAL A 281 11.61 -5.67 -0.15
CA VAL A 281 13.01 -5.82 0.29
C VAL A 281 13.16 -5.90 1.81
N PHE A 282 12.15 -5.51 2.60
CA PHE A 282 12.17 -5.62 4.07
C PHE A 282 10.88 -6.18 4.68
N ALA A 283 9.74 -6.06 4.00
CA ALA A 283 8.45 -6.53 4.49
C ALA A 283 7.60 -7.00 3.31
N ASN A 284 7.90 -8.16 2.73
CA ASN A 284 7.07 -8.74 1.68
C ASN A 284 5.74 -9.27 2.24
N ASP A 285 5.73 -9.75 3.49
CA ASP A 285 4.53 -9.80 4.34
C ASP A 285 4.54 -8.60 5.32
N PRO A 286 3.65 -7.63 5.16
CA PRO A 286 3.64 -6.44 6.00
C PRO A 286 2.88 -6.59 7.33
N GLU A 287 2.58 -7.80 7.79
CA GLU A 287 1.84 -8.00 9.06
C GLU A 287 2.53 -7.39 10.28
N LEU A 288 3.85 -7.62 10.42
CA LEU A 288 4.62 -7.07 11.54
C LEU A 288 4.74 -5.55 11.43
N THR A 289 4.82 -5.06 10.19
CA THR A 289 4.82 -3.62 9.90
C THR A 289 3.48 -2.99 10.31
N ALA A 290 2.36 -3.67 10.05
CA ALA A 290 1.04 -3.25 10.49
C ALA A 290 0.96 -3.16 12.01
N ILE A 291 1.38 -4.22 12.71
CA ILE A 291 1.33 -4.27 14.18
C ILE A 291 2.22 -3.18 14.77
N TRP A 292 3.41 -2.96 14.23
CA TRP A 292 4.30 -1.88 14.66
C TRP A 292 3.66 -0.50 14.47
N ALA A 293 3.07 -0.24 13.30
CA ALA A 293 2.42 1.03 13.01
C ALA A 293 1.21 1.27 13.94
N ILE A 294 0.41 0.24 14.18
CA ILE A 294 -0.72 0.27 15.12
C ILE A 294 -0.22 0.52 16.54
N GLN A 295 0.84 -0.15 17.01
CA GLN A 295 1.39 0.09 18.34
C GLN A 295 1.93 1.52 18.49
N ARG A 296 2.60 2.04 17.47
CA ARG A 296 3.07 3.44 17.42
C ARG A 296 1.93 4.44 17.47
N GLN A 297 0.86 4.14 16.76
CA GLN A 297 -0.35 4.94 16.69
C GLN A 297 -1.08 4.95 18.04
N TRP A 298 -1.41 3.77 18.58
CA TRP A 298 -2.25 3.67 19.78
C TRP A 298 -1.48 3.86 21.10
N LYS A 299 -0.15 3.71 21.09
CA LYS A 299 0.77 3.86 22.25
C LYS A 299 0.36 3.04 23.49
N LYS A 300 -0.50 2.04 23.30
CA LYS A 300 -1.08 1.17 24.32
C LYS A 300 -1.32 -0.22 23.73
N MET A 301 -1.44 -1.22 24.61
CA MET A 301 -1.88 -2.56 24.24
C MET A 301 -3.31 -2.50 23.70
N VAL A 302 -3.47 -2.88 22.43
CA VAL A 302 -4.75 -2.99 21.72
C VAL A 302 -4.97 -4.43 21.29
N ASN A 303 -6.22 -4.89 21.31
CA ASN A 303 -6.57 -6.17 20.74
C ASN A 303 -6.76 -6.01 19.23
N TYR A 304 -6.16 -6.88 18.43
CA TYR A 304 -6.32 -6.87 16.97
C TYR A 304 -6.80 -8.22 16.44
N ARG A 305 -7.56 -8.20 15.34
CA ARG A 305 -7.78 -9.33 14.44
C ARG A 305 -7.02 -9.03 13.17
N LEU A 306 -6.17 -9.94 12.76
CA LEU A 306 -5.40 -9.83 11.52
C LEU A 306 -5.90 -10.90 10.55
N LEU A 307 -6.25 -10.47 9.34
CA LEU A 307 -6.36 -11.33 8.17
C LEU A 307 -5.18 -11.01 7.26
N SER A 308 -4.18 -11.89 7.22
CA SER A 308 -3.06 -11.80 6.26
C SER A 308 -3.33 -12.74 5.09
N ILE A 309 -3.20 -12.24 3.86
CA ILE A 309 -3.40 -13.03 2.64
C ILE A 309 -2.16 -12.91 1.76
N GLY A 310 -1.43 -14.02 1.68
CA GLY A 310 -0.20 -14.09 0.92
C GLY A 310 -0.38 -14.34 -0.58
N THR A 311 0.71 -14.13 -1.32
CA THR A 311 0.79 -14.36 -2.78
C THR A 311 1.32 -15.74 -3.16
N GLY A 312 1.35 -16.67 -2.20
CA GLY A 312 1.91 -18.02 -2.37
C GLY A 312 3.44 -18.04 -2.38
N CYS A 313 4.04 -19.14 -1.94
CA CYS A 313 5.49 -19.34 -1.95
C CYS A 313 5.89 -20.25 -3.12
N TYR A 314 7.04 -19.96 -3.72
CA TYR A 314 7.75 -20.92 -4.54
C TYR A 314 8.97 -21.31 -3.73
N ASN A 315 9.22 -22.60 -3.53
CA ASN A 315 10.39 -23.07 -2.79
C ASN A 315 11.39 -23.57 -3.84
N PRO A 316 12.17 -22.67 -4.49
CA PRO A 316 13.10 -23.09 -5.52
C PRO A 316 14.11 -24.04 -4.90
N GLN A 317 14.27 -25.23 -5.46
CA GLN A 317 15.32 -26.13 -5.02
C GLN A 317 16.68 -25.46 -5.27
N LEU A 318 17.37 -25.09 -4.20
CA LEU A 318 18.73 -24.58 -4.29
C LEU A 318 19.61 -25.70 -4.85
N SER A 319 20.08 -25.53 -6.08
CA SER A 319 20.97 -26.48 -6.74
C SER A 319 22.32 -26.56 -5.99
N PRO A 320 22.95 -27.73 -5.86
CA PRO A 320 24.31 -27.87 -5.32
C PRO A 320 25.36 -26.98 -6.03
N ASN A 321 25.04 -26.48 -7.23
CA ASN A 321 25.90 -25.62 -8.04
C ASN A 321 25.89 -24.13 -7.64
N THR A 322 25.03 -23.69 -6.71
CA THR A 322 25.09 -22.32 -6.14
C THR A 322 26.31 -22.11 -5.21
N TRP A 323 27.19 -23.12 -5.09
CA TRP A 323 28.48 -23.02 -4.40
C TRP A 323 29.48 -22.05 -5.08
N GLY A 324 29.23 -21.61 -6.33
CA GLY A 324 30.16 -20.81 -7.14
C GLY A 324 30.26 -19.31 -6.80
N GLY A 325 29.92 -18.86 -5.59
CA GLY A 325 30.04 -17.46 -5.16
C GLY A 325 29.06 -16.49 -5.86
N TYR A 326 29.32 -15.18 -5.77
CA TYR A 326 28.39 -14.11 -6.22
C TYR A 326 27.83 -14.31 -7.63
N TYR A 327 28.68 -14.74 -8.58
CA TYR A 327 28.26 -14.98 -9.96
C TYR A 327 27.31 -16.17 -10.09
N ALA A 328 27.53 -17.27 -9.35
CA ALA A 328 26.60 -18.40 -9.37
C ALA A 328 25.24 -18.00 -8.80
N TRP A 329 25.19 -17.25 -7.69
CA TRP A 329 23.93 -16.79 -7.12
C TRP A 329 23.13 -15.89 -8.07
N LEU A 330 23.82 -15.08 -8.90
CA LEU A 330 23.17 -14.23 -9.90
C LEU A 330 22.81 -14.96 -11.21
N VAL A 331 23.58 -15.97 -11.63
CA VAL A 331 23.55 -16.52 -13.00
C VAL A 331 23.19 -18.01 -13.05
N SER A 332 23.51 -18.79 -12.02
CA SER A 332 23.19 -20.22 -11.97
C SER A 332 21.78 -20.44 -11.41
N GLY A 333 20.78 -20.39 -12.30
CA GLY A 333 19.38 -20.64 -11.96
C GLY A 333 18.40 -19.91 -12.86
N GLU A 334 17.13 -19.88 -12.46
CA GLU A 334 16.19 -18.91 -13.01
C GLU A 334 16.68 -17.50 -12.62
N PRO A 335 16.75 -16.56 -13.58
CA PRO A 335 17.24 -15.24 -13.25
C PRO A 335 16.29 -14.58 -12.23
N GLY A 336 16.84 -14.01 -11.16
CA GLY A 336 16.07 -13.52 -10.00
C GLY A 336 16.33 -14.28 -8.69
N LEU A 337 17.04 -15.42 -8.69
CA LEU A 337 17.21 -16.27 -7.50
C LEU A 337 17.62 -15.52 -6.22
N VAL A 338 18.58 -14.58 -6.27
CA VAL A 338 18.98 -13.79 -5.09
C VAL A 338 17.86 -12.89 -4.60
N ILE A 339 17.22 -12.13 -5.49
CA ILE A 339 16.19 -11.18 -5.09
C ILE A 339 14.93 -11.92 -4.63
N ASP A 340 14.60 -13.04 -5.29
CA ASP A 340 13.47 -13.88 -4.91
C ASP A 340 13.73 -14.53 -3.55
N THR A 341 14.96 -14.99 -3.28
CA THR A 341 15.35 -15.49 -1.94
C THR A 341 15.28 -14.39 -0.88
N LEU A 342 15.73 -13.17 -1.19
CA LEU A 342 15.64 -12.03 -0.27
C LEU A 342 14.19 -11.63 0.03
N MET A 343 13.35 -11.54 -1.01
CA MET A 343 11.92 -11.23 -0.87
C MET A 343 11.15 -12.37 -0.19
N ASP A 344 11.57 -13.62 -0.35
CA ASP A 344 10.99 -14.74 0.38
C ASP A 344 11.43 -14.75 1.85
N ALA A 345 12.62 -14.24 2.18
CA ALA A 345 13.09 -14.11 3.57
C ALA A 345 12.41 -12.99 4.36
N THR A 346 11.72 -12.07 3.68
CA THR A 346 10.97 -10.95 4.28
C THR A 346 9.47 -11.20 4.34
N ARG A 347 9.07 -12.46 4.15
CA ARG A 347 7.71 -12.96 4.41
C ARG A 347 7.50 -13.33 5.87
#